data_AF-A0A172UE79-F1
#
_entry.id   AF-A0A172UE79-F1
#
_cell.length_a   1.000
_cell.length_b   1.000
_cell.length_c   1.000
_cell.angle_alpha   90.00
_cell.angle_beta   90.00
_cell.angle_gamma   90.00
#
_symmetry.space_group_name_H-M   'P 1'
#
loop_
_entity.id
_entity.type
_entity.pdbx_description
1 polymer ?
#
loop_
_entity_poly.entity_id
_entity_poly.type
_entity_poly.pdbx_seq_one_letter_code
_entity_poly.pdbx_strand_id
1 'polypeptide(L)'
;MSAQLIQALLLQLPRFAEEEGVFYPAPRSALLNELCQYVEPDAAETALSLLENLLDTLAVLDRTSLQNGEWRFVSYPAQLLASSILTAMSDADSRLFAANFWNTHSIGNERKDSQREVLRWLETARTEHHAEQNAQPIRFIYVAWSLIKLDGRILFYQREDTQKRHDKTAGDYGLPGGRANQNDIGGAADPAQMLAVLQAPNSELVLNALPTTLQRELREEAGLRFDEHYQFSLWRRLQPYRQVQGAAPNHALTEYYLDVYQIELTLEGFLYLQQRVAEDERLVWLTPDDIERGTSDDGKIPYIQALYRDFGGDRAALAAALQQLPDSFNAGYRLLQGNPVFIFPIQPGQPIRAGEPGKDKPLPVTLSRQQLQTLLGLAAHARGFDFKSLQPGIALHAYGWIELTAPGPLQAALPELAAALAGSPLQLECRQDRLFRLPIQPASLYFADALFSFVANPDDLRATTSKIPVSIRRAGLDTAFGQVAPKSEAFSLPLQLVHDLLDLSKNRYPADNETAVKIEDRYKKGLHLDPRFKALGLRNLVRREAGVFKFALPFRTESAD
;
A
#
# COMPACT_ATOMS: atom_id res chain seq x y z
N MET A 1 44.68 11.91 -36.92
CA MET A 1 45.77 12.17 -35.96
C MET A 1 45.75 11.17 -34.81
N SER A 2 44.67 11.06 -34.01
CA SER A 2 44.59 10.07 -32.90
C SER A 2 44.82 8.61 -33.33
N ALA A 3 44.23 8.17 -34.44
CA ALA A 3 44.41 6.82 -34.97
C ALA A 3 45.88 6.47 -35.30
N GLN A 4 46.62 7.44 -35.87
CA GLN A 4 48.03 7.25 -36.24
C GLN A 4 48.93 7.12 -35.00
N LEU A 5 48.63 7.84 -33.93
CA LEU A 5 49.37 7.72 -32.65
C LEU A 5 49.19 6.34 -32.03
N ILE A 6 47.96 5.82 -32.03
CA ILE A 6 47.69 4.47 -31.50
C ILE A 6 48.35 3.40 -32.39
N GLN A 7 48.35 3.56 -33.71
CA GLN A 7 49.05 2.66 -34.64
C GLN A 7 50.56 2.61 -34.39
N ALA A 8 51.19 3.77 -34.17
CA ALA A 8 52.62 3.84 -33.82
C ALA A 8 52.91 3.11 -32.51
N LEU A 9 52.07 3.31 -31.48
CA LEU A 9 52.21 2.63 -30.19
C LEU A 9 51.99 1.13 -30.26
N LEU A 10 51.04 0.64 -31.08
CA LEU A 10 50.75 -0.79 -31.23
C LEU A 10 52.00 -1.62 -31.61
N LEU A 11 52.93 -1.02 -32.37
CA LEU A 11 54.19 -1.65 -32.74
C LEU A 11 55.17 -1.73 -31.57
N GLN A 12 55.09 -0.80 -30.62
CA GLN A 12 55.98 -0.65 -29.47
C GLN A 12 55.42 -1.22 -28.17
N LEU A 13 54.21 -1.79 -28.17
CA LEU A 13 53.63 -2.38 -26.96
C LEU A 13 54.51 -3.51 -26.40
N PRO A 14 54.50 -3.70 -25.06
CA PRO A 14 55.19 -4.83 -24.44
C PRO A 14 54.70 -6.16 -24.99
N ARG A 15 55.54 -7.19 -24.92
CA ARG A 15 55.21 -8.53 -25.42
C ARG A 15 55.18 -9.54 -24.28
N PHE A 16 54.23 -10.45 -24.35
CA PHE A 16 54.06 -11.59 -23.47
C PHE A 16 53.92 -12.81 -24.37
N ALA A 17 54.66 -13.88 -24.08
CA ALA A 17 54.58 -15.13 -24.84
C ALA A 17 53.32 -15.90 -24.44
N GLU A 18 52.67 -16.53 -25.43
CA GLU A 18 51.49 -17.36 -25.19
C GLU A 18 51.81 -18.55 -24.28
N GLU A 19 53.01 -19.09 -24.43
CA GLU A 19 53.53 -20.21 -23.65
C GLU A 19 54.70 -19.74 -22.76
N GLU A 20 54.96 -20.49 -21.68
CA GLU A 20 56.15 -20.36 -20.81
C GLU A 20 56.29 -19.04 -20.03
N GLY A 21 55.34 -18.10 -20.14
CA GLY A 21 55.28 -16.90 -19.30
C GLY A 21 56.42 -15.88 -19.55
N VAL A 22 57.10 -15.99 -20.69
CA VAL A 22 58.17 -15.06 -21.08
C VAL A 22 57.58 -13.69 -21.40
N PHE A 23 58.17 -12.61 -20.90
CA PHE A 23 57.69 -11.25 -21.14
C PHE A 23 58.81 -10.26 -21.43
N TYR A 24 58.46 -9.20 -22.15
CA TYR A 24 59.33 -8.10 -22.55
C TYR A 24 58.62 -6.78 -22.26
N PRO A 25 59.01 -6.06 -21.20
CA PRO A 25 58.41 -4.77 -20.85
C PRO A 25 58.84 -3.68 -21.86
N ALA A 26 58.05 -2.62 -21.94
CA ALA A 26 58.37 -1.43 -22.73
C ALA A 26 58.58 -0.22 -21.80
N PRO A 27 59.75 0.44 -21.80
CA PRO A 27 59.96 1.64 -21.02
C PRO A 27 59.02 2.76 -21.46
N ARG A 28 58.37 3.44 -20.52
CA ARG A 28 57.45 4.55 -20.81
C ARG A 28 58.12 5.66 -21.60
N SER A 29 59.40 5.94 -21.31
CA SER A 29 60.21 6.93 -22.05
C SER A 29 60.40 6.57 -23.52
N ALA A 30 60.51 5.28 -23.85
CA ALA A 30 60.62 4.82 -25.22
C ALA A 30 59.30 5.01 -25.98
N LEU A 31 58.17 4.66 -25.34
CA LEU A 31 56.83 4.89 -25.88
C LEU A 31 56.56 6.38 -26.13
N LEU A 32 56.97 7.24 -25.19
CA LEU A 32 56.85 8.69 -25.32
C LEU A 32 57.69 9.24 -26.47
N ASN A 33 58.96 8.83 -26.56
CA ASN A 33 59.84 9.25 -27.65
C ASN A 33 59.32 8.86 -29.03
N GLU A 34 58.65 7.71 -29.14
CA GLU A 34 57.99 7.30 -30.38
C GLU A 34 56.84 8.24 -30.74
N LEU A 35 55.96 8.56 -29.78
CA LEU A 35 54.85 9.50 -30.00
C LEU A 35 55.32 10.91 -30.37
N CYS A 36 56.43 11.37 -29.78
CA CYS A 36 57.03 12.68 -30.06
C CYS A 36 57.50 12.83 -31.53
N GLN A 37 57.59 11.74 -32.30
CA GLN A 37 57.86 11.83 -33.74
C GLN A 37 56.65 12.36 -34.54
N TYR A 38 55.45 12.33 -33.96
CA TYR A 38 54.19 12.65 -34.64
C TYR A 38 53.49 13.89 -34.07
N VAL A 39 53.70 14.19 -32.79
CA VAL A 39 53.07 15.32 -32.08
C VAL A 39 54.05 15.95 -31.09
N GLU A 40 53.76 17.18 -30.67
CA GLU A 40 54.55 17.88 -29.66
C GLU A 40 54.57 17.13 -28.31
N PRO A 41 55.64 17.27 -27.50
CA PRO A 41 55.84 16.50 -26.28
C PRO A 41 54.67 16.49 -25.30
N ASP A 42 54.03 17.64 -25.07
CA ASP A 42 52.89 17.73 -24.13
C ASP A 42 51.66 16.93 -24.61
N ALA A 43 51.44 16.91 -25.93
CA ALA A 43 50.35 16.14 -26.54
C ALA A 43 50.66 14.64 -26.54
N ALA A 44 51.93 14.26 -26.77
CA ALA A 44 52.40 12.89 -26.66
C ALA A 44 52.23 12.35 -25.23
N GLU A 45 52.62 13.13 -24.22
CA GLU A 45 52.50 12.79 -22.81
C GLU A 45 51.04 12.60 -22.39
N THR A 46 50.16 13.51 -22.84
CA THR A 46 48.72 13.41 -22.59
C THR A 46 48.12 12.16 -23.25
N ALA A 47 48.48 11.88 -24.51
CA ALA A 47 47.99 10.72 -25.23
C ALA A 47 48.46 9.41 -24.59
N LEU A 48 49.75 9.31 -24.23
CA LEU A 48 50.30 8.14 -23.56
C LEU A 48 49.64 7.91 -22.20
N SER A 49 49.45 8.96 -21.40
CA SER A 49 48.79 8.87 -20.09
C SER A 49 47.32 8.44 -20.20
N LEU A 50 46.59 8.90 -21.22
CA LEU A 50 45.21 8.45 -21.46
C LEU A 50 45.14 6.96 -21.81
N LEU A 51 46.07 6.48 -22.65
CA LEU A 51 46.14 5.07 -23.02
C LEU A 51 46.61 4.21 -21.84
N GLU A 52 47.57 4.70 -21.06
CA GLU A 52 48.01 4.08 -19.80
C GLU A 52 46.83 3.88 -18.85
N ASN A 53 46.05 4.94 -18.61
CA ASN A 53 44.88 4.90 -17.74
C ASN A 53 43.81 3.93 -18.26
N LEU A 54 43.59 3.86 -19.58
CA LEU A 54 42.68 2.89 -20.19
C LEU A 54 43.13 1.47 -19.90
N LEU A 55 44.41 1.16 -20.14
CA LEU A 55 44.96 -0.18 -19.96
C LEU A 55 45.04 -0.57 -18.46
N ASP A 56 45.34 0.36 -17.57
CA ASP A 56 45.31 0.14 -16.11
C ASP A 56 43.88 -0.10 -15.61
N THR A 57 42.89 0.65 -16.12
CA THR A 57 41.46 0.43 -15.81
C THR A 57 40.97 -0.96 -16.22
N LEU A 58 41.51 -1.49 -17.32
CA LEU A 58 41.23 -2.86 -17.79
C LEU A 58 42.01 -3.93 -17.01
N ALA A 59 42.85 -3.54 -16.06
CA ALA A 59 43.74 -4.38 -15.28
C ALA A 59 44.67 -5.26 -16.16
N VAL A 60 45.08 -4.75 -17.32
CA VAL A 60 45.98 -5.50 -18.23
C VAL A 60 47.45 -5.24 -17.96
N LEU A 61 47.79 -4.14 -17.28
CA LEU A 61 49.16 -3.76 -16.94
C LEU A 61 49.53 -4.20 -15.52
N ASP A 62 50.79 -4.58 -15.34
CA ASP A 62 51.37 -4.87 -14.04
C ASP A 62 51.65 -3.58 -13.28
N ARG A 63 50.94 -3.40 -12.17
CA ARG A 63 50.97 -2.14 -11.40
C ARG A 63 52.35 -1.80 -10.83
N THR A 64 53.14 -2.81 -10.42
CA THR A 64 54.49 -2.59 -9.89
C THR A 64 55.45 -2.13 -10.98
N SER A 65 55.39 -2.73 -12.16
CA SER A 65 56.18 -2.32 -13.32
C SER A 65 55.78 -0.92 -13.79
N LEU A 66 54.47 -0.63 -13.80
CA LEU A 66 53.94 0.67 -14.17
C LEU A 66 54.46 1.79 -13.26
N GLN A 67 54.48 1.55 -11.94
CA GLN A 67 55.05 2.47 -10.95
C GLN A 67 56.56 2.72 -11.15
N ASN A 68 57.27 1.77 -11.76
CA ASN A 68 58.69 1.90 -12.09
C ASN A 68 58.93 2.51 -13.49
N GLY A 69 57.88 2.99 -14.16
CA GLY A 69 57.99 3.62 -15.49
C GLY A 69 58.07 2.62 -16.64
N GLU A 70 57.55 1.41 -16.48
CA GLU A 70 57.54 0.37 -17.51
C GLU A 70 56.13 -0.17 -17.76
N TRP A 71 55.73 -0.28 -19.02
CA TRP A 71 54.54 -1.02 -19.39
C TRP A 71 54.88 -2.50 -19.48
N ARG A 72 54.18 -3.32 -18.69
CA ARG A 72 54.27 -4.79 -18.73
C ARG A 72 52.87 -5.37 -18.68
N PHE A 73 52.51 -6.23 -19.63
CA PHE A 73 51.24 -6.96 -19.54
C PHE A 73 51.31 -8.03 -18.44
N VAL A 74 50.22 -8.23 -17.71
CA VAL A 74 50.14 -9.25 -16.64
C VAL A 74 50.05 -10.68 -17.18
N SER A 75 49.63 -10.85 -18.44
CA SER A 75 49.51 -12.14 -19.11
C SER A 75 49.32 -11.99 -20.63
N TYR A 76 49.39 -13.10 -21.37
CA TYR A 76 49.06 -13.12 -22.80
C TYR A 76 47.60 -12.73 -23.10
N PRO A 77 46.57 -13.24 -22.39
CA PRO A 77 45.20 -12.74 -22.55
C PRO A 77 45.05 -11.23 -22.32
N ALA A 78 45.79 -10.66 -21.36
CA ALA A 78 45.79 -9.22 -21.11
C ALA A 78 46.35 -8.44 -22.31
N GLN A 79 47.43 -8.95 -22.94
CA GLN A 79 47.95 -8.41 -24.20
C GLN A 79 46.91 -8.48 -25.33
N LEU A 80 46.19 -9.60 -25.47
CA LEU A 80 45.16 -9.75 -26.50
C LEU A 80 44.02 -8.74 -26.33
N LEU A 81 43.54 -8.54 -25.10
CA LEU A 81 42.51 -7.55 -24.78
C LEU A 81 42.99 -6.13 -25.11
N ALA A 82 44.17 -5.77 -24.63
CA ALA A 82 44.78 -4.46 -24.88
C ALA A 82 44.91 -4.20 -26.39
N SER A 83 45.47 -5.16 -27.12
CA SER A 83 45.67 -5.06 -28.57
C SER A 83 44.34 -4.94 -29.31
N SER A 84 43.31 -5.69 -28.90
CA SER A 84 41.98 -5.65 -29.52
C SER A 84 41.33 -4.27 -29.36
N ILE A 85 41.36 -3.70 -28.15
CA ILE A 85 40.77 -2.38 -27.87
C ILE A 85 41.53 -1.28 -28.60
N LEU A 86 42.85 -1.26 -28.51
CA LEU A 86 43.68 -0.25 -29.16
C LEU A 86 43.57 -0.33 -30.68
N THR A 87 43.57 -1.53 -31.27
CA THR A 87 43.35 -1.71 -32.71
C THR A 87 41.99 -1.16 -33.12
N ALA A 88 40.92 -1.49 -32.38
CA ALA A 88 39.58 -0.98 -32.66
C ALA A 88 39.47 0.55 -32.55
N MET A 89 40.21 1.17 -31.63
CA MET A 89 40.28 2.64 -31.50
C MET A 89 41.08 3.31 -32.63
N SER A 90 41.97 2.57 -33.26
CA SER A 90 42.86 3.05 -34.33
C SER A 90 42.30 2.83 -35.74
N ASP A 91 41.20 2.09 -35.86
CA ASP A 91 40.57 1.72 -37.12
C ASP A 91 39.17 2.35 -37.24
N ALA A 92 38.97 3.12 -38.31
CA ALA A 92 37.71 3.81 -38.57
C ALA A 92 36.54 2.86 -38.87
N ASP A 93 36.83 1.61 -39.27
CA ASP A 93 35.84 0.60 -39.63
C ASP A 93 35.52 -0.36 -38.45
N SER A 94 36.34 -0.37 -37.41
CA SER A 94 36.13 -1.21 -36.23
C SER A 94 35.15 -0.59 -35.24
N ARG A 95 34.22 -1.40 -34.71
CA ARG A 95 33.29 -1.03 -33.63
C ARG A 95 33.16 -2.20 -32.66
N LEU A 96 33.07 -1.92 -31.36
CA LEU A 96 32.80 -2.95 -30.34
C LEU A 96 31.34 -3.42 -30.35
N PHE A 97 30.42 -2.59 -30.86
CA PHE A 97 29.00 -2.88 -30.96
C PHE A 97 28.50 -2.54 -32.37
N ALA A 98 27.44 -3.22 -32.80
CA ALA A 98 26.78 -2.91 -34.06
C ALA A 98 26.32 -1.44 -34.12
N ALA A 99 26.24 -0.88 -35.32
CA ALA A 99 25.76 0.48 -35.53
C ALA A 99 24.38 0.68 -34.86
N ASN A 100 24.20 1.83 -34.20
CA ASN A 100 23.02 2.18 -33.43
C ASN A 100 22.70 1.24 -32.26
N PHE A 101 23.63 0.38 -31.79
CA PHE A 101 23.38 -0.57 -30.70
C PHE A 101 22.63 0.06 -29.54
N TRP A 102 23.07 1.24 -29.08
CA TRP A 102 22.52 2.00 -27.93
C TRP A 102 21.25 2.82 -28.21
N ASN A 103 20.70 2.82 -29.42
CA ASN A 103 19.42 3.50 -29.68
C ASN A 103 18.29 2.75 -28.97
N THR A 104 17.42 3.49 -28.28
CA THR A 104 16.29 2.97 -27.52
C THR A 104 14.94 3.19 -28.21
N HIS A 105 14.91 3.96 -29.31
CA HIS A 105 13.70 4.25 -30.07
C HIS A 105 13.26 3.03 -30.89
N SER A 106 12.02 2.59 -30.66
CA SER A 106 11.37 1.53 -31.44
C SER A 106 12.14 0.21 -31.53
N ILE A 107 12.93 -0.12 -30.51
CA ILE A 107 13.66 -1.40 -30.43
C ILE A 107 12.89 -2.44 -29.60
N GLY A 108 13.01 -3.72 -29.99
CA GLY A 108 12.43 -4.86 -29.28
C GLY A 108 13.08 -5.11 -27.90
N ASN A 109 12.41 -5.91 -27.06
CA ASN A 109 12.84 -6.19 -25.69
C ASN A 109 14.21 -6.89 -25.63
N GLU A 110 14.49 -7.84 -26.54
CA GLU A 110 15.78 -8.56 -26.58
C GLU A 110 16.99 -7.62 -26.69
N ARG A 111 16.87 -6.56 -27.50
CA ARG A 111 17.92 -5.55 -27.64
C ARG A 111 18.05 -4.68 -26.39
N LYS A 112 16.93 -4.33 -25.74
CA LYS A 112 16.95 -3.60 -24.46
C LYS A 112 17.62 -4.41 -23.35
N ASP A 113 17.38 -5.72 -23.33
CA ASP A 113 17.99 -6.62 -22.36
C ASP A 113 19.48 -6.82 -22.65
N SER A 114 19.88 -6.93 -23.93
CA SER A 114 21.30 -6.96 -24.31
C SER A 114 22.05 -5.69 -23.89
N GLN A 115 21.47 -4.51 -24.12
CA GLN A 115 22.01 -3.22 -23.65
C GLN A 115 22.12 -3.20 -22.12
N ARG A 116 21.08 -3.67 -21.42
CA ARG A 116 21.06 -3.76 -19.95
C ARG A 116 22.17 -4.66 -19.43
N GLU A 117 22.41 -5.81 -20.06
CA GLU A 117 23.44 -6.75 -19.63
C GLU A 117 24.85 -6.17 -19.71
N VAL A 118 25.15 -5.44 -20.79
CA VAL A 118 26.44 -4.73 -20.93
C VAL A 118 26.61 -3.70 -19.83
N LEU A 119 25.60 -2.85 -19.61
CA LEU A 119 25.65 -1.81 -18.57
C LEU A 119 25.69 -2.39 -17.16
N ARG A 120 24.95 -3.47 -16.91
CA ARG A 120 24.97 -4.20 -15.64
C ARG A 120 26.37 -4.70 -15.35
N TRP A 121 26.99 -5.42 -16.28
CA TRP A 121 28.36 -5.90 -16.10
C TRP A 121 29.33 -4.74 -15.81
N LEU A 122 29.28 -3.68 -16.62
CA LEU A 122 30.19 -2.54 -16.49
C LEU A 122 30.04 -1.83 -15.15
N GLU A 123 28.81 -1.51 -14.74
CA GLU A 123 28.56 -0.73 -13.53
C GLU A 123 28.72 -1.56 -12.26
N THR A 124 28.43 -2.87 -12.32
CA THR A 124 28.79 -3.81 -11.25
C THR A 124 30.31 -3.86 -11.08
N ALA A 125 31.07 -4.07 -12.16
CA ALA A 125 32.54 -4.11 -12.11
C ALA A 125 33.14 -2.80 -11.59
N ARG A 126 32.66 -1.64 -12.09
CA ARG A 126 33.09 -0.31 -11.63
C ARG A 126 32.86 -0.11 -10.14
N THR A 127 31.77 -0.66 -9.60
CA THR A 127 31.41 -0.51 -8.19
C THR A 127 32.18 -1.49 -7.30
N GLU A 128 32.24 -2.77 -7.67
CA GLU A 128 32.87 -3.85 -6.89
C GLU A 128 34.40 -3.76 -6.87
N HIS A 129 35.01 -3.33 -7.97
CA HIS A 129 36.46 -3.22 -8.10
C HIS A 129 37.00 -1.81 -7.80
N HIS A 130 36.15 -0.89 -7.35
CA HIS A 130 36.62 0.41 -6.87
C HIS A 130 37.50 0.21 -5.63
N ALA A 131 38.74 0.72 -5.67
CA ALA A 131 39.73 0.48 -4.62
C ALA A 131 39.24 0.86 -3.20
N GLU A 132 38.50 1.96 -3.10
CA GLU A 132 37.94 2.45 -1.82
C GLU A 132 36.49 1.97 -1.56
N GLN A 133 35.93 1.12 -2.42
CA GLN A 133 34.51 0.71 -2.38
C GLN A 133 33.52 1.89 -2.35
N ASN A 134 33.90 3.02 -2.98
CA ASN A 134 33.17 4.28 -2.96
C ASN A 134 33.03 4.87 -4.37
N ALA A 135 32.65 4.02 -5.33
CA ALA A 135 32.34 4.47 -6.68
C ALA A 135 31.23 5.54 -6.62
N GLN A 136 31.42 6.65 -7.34
CA GLN A 136 30.41 7.71 -7.39
C GLN A 136 29.27 7.35 -8.35
N PRO A 137 28.01 7.70 -8.03
CA PRO A 137 26.89 7.52 -8.93
C PRO A 137 27.04 8.43 -10.16
N ILE A 138 26.59 7.92 -11.31
CA ILE A 138 26.57 8.68 -12.58
C ILE A 138 25.13 8.96 -13.06
N ARG A 139 24.15 8.50 -12.27
CA ARG A 139 22.73 8.62 -12.57
C ARG A 139 21.99 9.04 -11.30
N PHE A 140 21.08 9.99 -11.44
CA PHE A 140 20.32 10.57 -10.35
C PHE A 140 18.84 10.48 -10.66
N ILE A 141 18.03 10.12 -9.67
CA ILE A 141 16.57 10.03 -9.80
C ILE A 141 15.90 10.67 -8.60
N TYR A 142 14.83 11.40 -8.86
CA TYR A 142 13.95 11.99 -7.87
C TYR A 142 12.60 11.26 -7.93
N VAL A 143 12.10 10.81 -6.78
CA VAL A 143 10.90 9.98 -6.68
C VAL A 143 9.93 10.58 -5.66
N ALA A 144 8.66 10.63 -6.02
CA ALA A 144 7.58 10.90 -5.09
C ALA A 144 6.77 9.62 -4.86
N TRP A 145 6.64 9.20 -3.61
CA TRP A 145 5.80 8.06 -3.21
C TRP A 145 4.63 8.51 -2.34
N SER A 146 3.49 7.86 -2.51
CA SER A 146 2.31 8.06 -1.67
C SER A 146 2.16 6.94 -0.63
N LEU A 147 1.65 7.31 0.54
CA LEU A 147 1.13 6.39 1.54
C LEU A 147 -0.36 6.62 1.69
N ILE A 148 -1.12 5.67 1.17
CA ILE A 148 -2.56 5.58 1.35
C ILE A 148 -2.82 4.40 2.30
N LYS A 149 -3.33 4.70 3.49
CA LYS A 149 -3.65 3.72 4.53
C LYS A 149 -5.16 3.63 4.74
N LEU A 150 -5.76 2.45 4.67
CA LEU A 150 -7.18 2.25 4.98
C LEU A 150 -7.37 0.95 5.77
N ASP A 151 -8.15 1.01 6.84
CA ASP A 151 -8.46 -0.12 7.72
C ASP A 151 -7.19 -0.88 8.16
N GLY A 152 -6.13 -0.13 8.46
CA GLY A 152 -4.85 -0.69 8.88
C GLY A 152 -3.98 -1.30 7.77
N ARG A 153 -4.36 -1.17 6.49
CA ARG A 153 -3.61 -1.69 5.32
C ARG A 153 -3.06 -0.55 4.47
N ILE A 154 -1.94 -0.78 3.80
CA ILE A 154 -1.27 0.18 2.91
C ILE A 154 -1.51 -0.22 1.45
N LEU A 155 -1.83 0.76 0.62
CA LEU A 155 -2.02 0.55 -0.81
C LEU A 155 -0.68 0.43 -1.53
N PHE A 156 -0.57 -0.55 -2.40
CA PHE A 156 0.53 -0.72 -3.33
C PHE A 156 0.01 -0.86 -4.76
N TYR A 157 0.88 -0.59 -5.72
CA TYR A 157 0.60 -0.70 -7.15
C TYR A 157 1.65 -1.60 -7.84
N GLN A 158 1.19 -2.47 -8.73
CA GLN A 158 2.05 -3.39 -9.46
C GLN A 158 2.96 -2.63 -10.43
N ARG A 159 4.27 -2.87 -10.35
CA ARG A 159 5.26 -2.26 -11.24
C ARG A 159 5.13 -2.81 -12.66
N GLU A 160 5.50 -2.00 -13.65
CA GLU A 160 5.40 -2.40 -15.07
C GLU A 160 6.37 -3.54 -15.48
N ASP A 161 7.47 -3.76 -14.73
CA ASP A 161 8.57 -4.69 -15.09
C ASP A 161 8.46 -6.07 -14.39
N THR A 162 7.31 -6.38 -13.79
CA THR A 162 7.10 -7.52 -12.86
C THR A 162 7.14 -8.90 -13.51
N GLN A 163 6.70 -9.03 -14.76
CA GLN A 163 6.67 -10.33 -15.44
C GLN A 163 7.81 -10.56 -16.43
N LYS A 164 8.67 -9.55 -16.65
CA LYS A 164 9.63 -9.60 -17.77
C LYS A 164 11.03 -10.07 -17.39
N ARG A 165 11.36 -10.16 -16.10
CA ARG A 165 12.75 -10.33 -15.68
C ARG A 165 12.86 -11.33 -14.55
N HIS A 166 13.71 -12.32 -14.75
CA HIS A 166 13.90 -13.53 -13.94
C HIS A 166 14.35 -13.32 -12.47
N ASP A 167 14.20 -12.11 -11.92
CA ASP A 167 14.57 -11.77 -10.55
C ASP A 167 13.34 -11.70 -9.64
N LYS A 168 12.89 -12.87 -9.18
CA LYS A 168 11.79 -13.03 -8.21
C LYS A 168 12.07 -12.39 -6.85
N THR A 169 13.28 -11.90 -6.61
CA THR A 169 13.68 -11.30 -5.33
C THR A 169 13.54 -9.79 -5.31
N ALA A 170 13.33 -9.17 -6.49
CA ALA A 170 13.31 -7.73 -6.65
C ALA A 170 11.96 -7.08 -6.33
N GLY A 171 10.91 -7.81 -5.95
CA GLY A 171 9.62 -7.25 -5.54
C GLY A 171 8.79 -6.61 -6.65
N ASP A 172 7.49 -6.87 -6.62
CA ASP A 172 6.59 -6.57 -7.74
C ASP A 172 5.67 -5.38 -7.50
N TYR A 173 5.59 -4.91 -6.26
CA TYR A 173 4.60 -3.92 -5.85
C TYR A 173 5.28 -2.72 -5.19
N GLY A 174 5.19 -1.55 -5.81
CA GLY A 174 5.69 -0.29 -5.25
C GLY A 174 4.59 0.48 -4.53
N LEU A 175 4.96 1.48 -3.74
CA LEU A 175 3.99 2.49 -3.32
C LEU A 175 3.53 3.28 -4.55
N PRO A 176 2.24 3.65 -4.67
CA PRO A 176 1.79 4.47 -5.79
C PRO A 176 2.57 5.77 -5.84
N GLY A 177 3.04 6.14 -7.03
CA GLY A 177 4.02 7.21 -7.20
C GLY A 177 5.12 6.83 -8.18
N GLY A 178 5.97 7.79 -8.51
CA GLY A 178 6.95 7.60 -9.57
C GLY A 178 7.99 8.70 -9.67
N ARG A 179 8.66 8.71 -10.81
CA ARG A 179 9.87 9.50 -11.03
C ARG A 179 9.51 10.87 -11.58
N ALA A 180 10.16 11.92 -11.07
CA ALA A 180 10.06 13.24 -11.67
C ALA A 180 10.59 13.19 -13.12
N ASN A 181 9.86 13.86 -14.02
CA ASN A 181 10.28 14.09 -15.39
C ASN A 181 10.25 15.59 -15.72
N GLN A 182 10.70 15.93 -16.92
CA GLN A 182 10.83 17.33 -17.36
C GLN A 182 9.52 18.12 -17.36
N ASN A 183 8.36 17.45 -17.43
CA ASN A 183 7.06 18.11 -17.41
C ASN A 183 6.58 18.44 -15.99
N ASP A 184 7.18 17.85 -14.96
CA ASP A 184 6.82 18.09 -13.56
C ASP A 184 7.46 19.37 -13.01
N ILE A 185 8.54 19.84 -13.64
CA ILE A 185 9.35 20.95 -13.17
C ILE A 185 8.90 22.26 -13.83
N GLY A 186 8.39 23.18 -13.01
CA GLY A 186 8.06 24.53 -13.44
C GLY A 186 9.29 25.45 -13.53
N GLY A 187 9.25 26.43 -14.43
CA GLY A 187 10.13 27.61 -14.38
C GLY A 187 11.45 27.54 -15.15
N ALA A 188 11.84 26.42 -15.76
CA ALA A 188 12.99 26.40 -16.66
C ALA A 188 12.56 26.77 -18.10
N ALA A 189 13.15 27.83 -18.66
CA ALA A 189 12.85 28.27 -20.03
C ALA A 189 13.60 27.47 -21.10
N ASP A 190 14.70 26.79 -20.73
CA ASP A 190 15.56 26.05 -21.65
C ASP A 190 15.53 24.52 -21.38
N PRO A 191 15.16 23.69 -22.40
CA PRO A 191 15.18 22.24 -22.28
C PRO A 191 16.54 21.62 -21.94
N ALA A 192 17.66 22.20 -22.43
CA ALA A 192 18.98 21.64 -22.15
C ALA A 192 19.37 21.85 -20.68
N GLN A 193 19.12 23.04 -20.15
CA GLN A 193 19.27 23.32 -18.72
C GLN A 193 18.36 22.43 -17.86
N MET A 194 17.11 22.18 -18.29
CA MET A 194 16.19 21.29 -17.57
C MET A 194 16.76 19.87 -17.45
N LEU A 195 17.29 19.31 -18.55
CA LEU A 195 17.89 17.98 -18.54
C LEU A 195 19.13 17.94 -17.64
N ALA A 196 20.00 18.95 -17.70
CA ALA A 196 21.17 19.04 -16.83
C ALA A 196 20.78 19.04 -15.34
N VAL A 197 19.72 19.78 -15.00
CA VAL A 197 19.21 19.86 -13.62
C VAL A 197 18.57 18.54 -13.17
N LEU A 198 17.81 17.86 -14.03
CA LEU A 198 17.25 16.52 -13.77
C LEU A 198 18.33 15.45 -13.56
N GLN A 199 19.48 15.62 -14.22
CA GLN A 199 20.62 14.70 -14.19
C GLN A 199 21.70 15.12 -13.19
N ALA A 200 21.46 16.14 -12.38
CA ALA A 200 22.37 16.57 -11.32
C ALA A 200 22.04 15.86 -10.00
N PRO A 201 23.02 15.66 -9.09
CA PRO A 201 22.76 15.29 -7.71
C PRO A 201 22.06 16.40 -6.94
N ASN A 202 21.17 16.03 -6.02
CA ASN A 202 20.56 16.89 -5.00
C ASN A 202 20.04 18.25 -5.50
N SER A 203 19.38 18.26 -6.64
CA SER A 203 18.80 19.45 -7.23
C SER A 203 17.56 19.91 -6.46
N GLU A 204 17.67 21.06 -5.80
CA GLU A 204 16.55 21.70 -5.11
C GLU A 204 15.37 21.98 -6.06
N LEU A 205 15.65 22.33 -7.31
CA LEU A 205 14.60 22.58 -8.30
C LEU A 205 13.75 21.33 -8.55
N VAL A 206 14.38 20.15 -8.66
CA VAL A 206 13.66 18.90 -8.88
C VAL A 206 12.97 18.42 -7.60
N LEU A 207 13.62 18.57 -6.45
CA LEU A 207 13.01 18.25 -5.14
C LEU A 207 11.73 19.07 -4.91
N ASN A 208 11.73 20.36 -5.27
CA ASN A 208 10.55 21.22 -5.15
C ASN A 208 9.44 20.86 -6.15
N ALA A 209 9.74 20.08 -7.19
CA ALA A 209 8.76 19.58 -8.16
C ALA A 209 8.15 18.21 -7.78
N LEU A 210 8.64 17.55 -6.73
CA LEU A 210 8.10 16.26 -6.27
C LEU A 210 6.61 16.30 -5.88
N PRO A 211 6.06 17.37 -5.31
CA PRO A 211 4.61 17.49 -5.13
C PRO A 211 3.81 17.40 -6.45
N THR A 212 4.29 18.05 -7.52
CA THR A 212 3.67 17.96 -8.85
C THR A 212 3.81 16.56 -9.44
N THR A 213 4.97 15.95 -9.25
CA THR A 213 5.24 14.55 -9.64
C THR A 213 4.23 13.61 -8.97
N LEU A 214 4.02 13.74 -7.65
CA LEU A 214 3.04 12.95 -6.91
C LEU A 214 1.64 13.08 -7.49
N GLN A 215 1.22 14.30 -7.85
CA GLN A 215 -0.10 14.55 -8.42
C GLN A 215 -0.31 13.86 -9.76
N ARG A 216 0.70 13.90 -10.64
CA ARG A 216 0.66 13.19 -11.93
C ARG A 216 0.59 11.68 -11.73
N GLU A 217 1.47 11.13 -10.91
CA GLU A 217 1.59 9.68 -10.71
C GLU A 217 0.34 9.10 -10.03
N LEU A 218 -0.22 9.75 -9.01
CA LEU A 218 -1.47 9.30 -8.38
C LEU A 218 -2.67 9.34 -9.35
N ARG A 219 -2.68 10.28 -10.29
CA ARG A 219 -3.69 10.33 -11.35
C ARG A 219 -3.50 9.19 -12.36
N GLU A 220 -2.27 8.86 -12.71
CA GLU A 220 -1.94 7.81 -13.68
C GLU A 220 -2.17 6.40 -13.13
N GLU A 221 -1.74 6.13 -11.89
CA GLU A 221 -1.77 4.79 -11.30
C GLU A 221 -3.07 4.50 -10.54
N ALA A 222 -3.63 5.49 -9.83
CA ALA A 222 -4.82 5.31 -8.99
C ALA A 222 -6.05 6.10 -9.48
N GLY A 223 -5.92 6.92 -10.53
CA GLY A 223 -7.03 7.76 -11.03
C GLY A 223 -7.40 8.93 -10.10
N LEU A 224 -6.63 9.17 -9.04
CA LEU A 224 -6.95 10.18 -8.03
C LEU A 224 -6.60 11.58 -8.52
N ARG A 225 -7.48 12.54 -8.25
CA ARG A 225 -7.31 13.95 -8.62
C ARG A 225 -7.06 14.79 -7.38
N PHE A 226 -6.00 15.58 -7.42
CA PHE A 226 -5.67 16.51 -6.34
C PHE A 226 -6.79 17.55 -6.15
N ASP A 227 -7.01 18.01 -4.92
CA ASP A 227 -8.09 18.89 -4.46
C ASP A 227 -9.53 18.35 -4.57
N GLU A 228 -9.80 17.39 -5.46
CA GLU A 228 -11.10 16.72 -5.59
C GLU A 228 -11.15 15.46 -4.69
N HIS A 229 -10.17 14.57 -4.87
CA HIS A 229 -10.14 13.27 -4.21
C HIS A 229 -9.24 13.25 -2.98
N TYR A 230 -8.23 14.12 -2.90
CA TYR A 230 -7.26 14.05 -1.81
C TYR A 230 -6.48 15.34 -1.58
N GLN A 231 -5.93 15.43 -0.38
CA GLN A 231 -4.85 16.31 0.06
C GLN A 231 -3.64 15.46 0.47
N PHE A 232 -2.47 16.08 0.60
CA PHE A 232 -1.29 15.38 1.06
C PHE A 232 -0.35 16.26 1.88
N SER A 233 0.47 15.60 2.70
CA SER A 233 1.55 16.23 3.44
C SER A 233 2.82 15.38 3.34
N LEU A 234 3.99 16.02 3.46
CA LEU A 234 5.24 15.27 3.49
C LEU A 234 5.29 14.44 4.77
N TRP A 235 5.37 13.12 4.65
CA TRP A 235 5.62 12.25 5.78
C TRP A 235 7.10 12.17 6.08
N ARG A 236 7.92 11.96 5.04
CA ARG A 236 9.35 11.72 5.20
C ARG A 236 10.13 12.03 3.93
N ARG A 237 11.28 12.67 4.10
CA ARG A 237 12.34 12.74 3.09
C ARG A 237 13.39 11.69 3.43
N LEU A 238 13.61 10.72 2.54
CA LEU A 238 14.56 9.64 2.78
C LEU A 238 15.99 10.14 2.59
N GLN A 239 16.94 9.49 3.28
CA GLN A 239 18.35 9.67 2.95
C GLN A 239 18.64 9.19 1.52
N PRO A 240 19.60 9.81 0.79
CA PRO A 240 19.95 9.40 -0.55
C PRO A 240 20.27 7.90 -0.61
N TYR A 241 19.58 7.19 -1.48
CA TYR A 241 19.70 5.74 -1.61
C TYR A 241 20.51 5.39 -2.86
N ARG A 242 21.61 4.64 -2.70
CA ARG A 242 22.46 4.20 -3.82
C ARG A 242 22.31 2.71 -4.10
N GLN A 243 22.16 2.39 -5.39
CA GLN A 243 22.17 1.01 -5.86
C GLN A 243 22.52 0.95 -7.36
N VAL A 244 23.26 -0.08 -7.75
CA VAL A 244 23.41 -0.46 -9.17
C VAL A 244 22.08 -1.08 -9.62
N GLN A 245 21.26 -0.27 -10.30
CA GLN A 245 19.93 -0.68 -10.73
C GLN A 245 19.41 0.19 -11.87
N GLY A 246 18.33 -0.28 -12.50
CA GLY A 246 17.63 0.45 -13.54
C GLY A 246 16.78 -0.47 -14.41
N ALA A 247 15.63 0.05 -14.84
CA ALA A 247 14.75 -0.62 -15.79
C ALA A 247 15.26 -0.43 -17.23
N ALA A 248 15.02 -1.45 -18.06
CA ALA A 248 15.48 -1.53 -19.44
C ALA A 248 16.97 -1.12 -19.58
N PRO A 249 17.43 -0.38 -20.61
CA PRO A 249 18.86 -0.08 -20.79
C PRO A 249 19.35 1.09 -19.92
N ASN A 250 18.69 1.40 -18.80
CA ASN A 250 19.06 2.52 -17.92
C ASN A 250 19.79 2.04 -16.65
N HIS A 251 20.60 0.98 -16.76
CA HIS A 251 21.23 0.33 -15.63
C HIS A 251 22.55 1.01 -15.26
N ALA A 252 22.64 1.57 -14.06
CA ALA A 252 23.88 2.17 -13.55
C ALA A 252 23.88 2.28 -12.03
N LEU A 253 25.04 2.57 -11.42
CA LEU A 253 25.07 3.05 -10.06
C LEU A 253 24.29 4.37 -10.00
N THR A 254 23.12 4.27 -9.39
CA THR A 254 22.13 5.34 -9.36
C THR A 254 21.92 5.78 -7.93
N GLU A 255 21.87 7.09 -7.72
CA GLU A 255 21.46 7.70 -6.46
C GLU A 255 20.01 8.21 -6.56
N TYR A 256 19.21 7.86 -5.57
CA TYR A 256 17.79 8.17 -5.50
C TYR A 256 17.53 9.17 -4.38
N TYR A 257 16.75 10.20 -4.69
CA TYR A 257 16.21 11.17 -3.77
C TYR A 257 14.71 10.94 -3.68
N LEU A 258 14.20 10.56 -2.51
CA LEU A 258 12.80 10.15 -2.36
C LEU A 258 12.09 10.98 -1.30
N ASP A 259 10.96 11.56 -1.67
CA ASP A 259 9.98 12.10 -0.73
C ASP A 259 8.77 11.17 -0.68
N VAL A 260 8.36 10.83 0.54
CA VAL A 260 7.18 10.00 0.83
C VAL A 260 6.12 10.89 1.46
N TYR A 261 4.94 10.88 0.86
CA TYR A 261 3.82 11.73 1.23
C TYR A 261 2.69 10.91 1.84
N GLN A 262 2.13 11.41 2.94
CA GLN A 262 0.90 10.87 3.49
C GLN A 262 -0.28 11.47 2.75
N ILE A 263 -1.22 10.62 2.33
CA ILE A 263 -2.44 11.03 1.63
C ILE A 263 -3.62 11.10 2.60
N GLU A 264 -4.40 12.17 2.51
CA GLU A 264 -5.69 12.34 3.15
C GLU A 264 -6.77 12.39 2.07
N LEU A 265 -7.66 11.41 2.04
CA LEU A 265 -8.74 11.27 1.08
C LEU A 265 -9.96 12.09 1.51
N THR A 266 -10.58 12.74 0.54
CA THR A 266 -11.96 13.23 0.69
C THR A 266 -12.93 12.04 0.66
N LEU A 267 -14.21 12.27 0.99
CA LEU A 267 -15.24 11.23 0.83
C LEU A 267 -15.31 10.74 -0.62
N GLU A 268 -15.27 11.67 -1.57
CA GLU A 268 -15.31 11.36 -3.01
C GLU A 268 -14.11 10.53 -3.42
N GLY A 269 -12.90 10.92 -2.99
CA GLY A 269 -11.68 10.16 -3.27
C GLY A 269 -11.66 8.77 -2.62
N PHE A 270 -12.19 8.64 -1.40
CA PHE A 270 -12.32 7.35 -0.74
C PHE A 270 -13.25 6.41 -1.52
N LEU A 271 -14.45 6.87 -1.88
CA LEU A 271 -15.42 6.07 -2.64
C LEU A 271 -14.87 5.69 -4.02
N TYR A 272 -14.25 6.64 -4.71
CA TYR A 272 -13.61 6.42 -6.00
C TYR A 272 -12.50 5.37 -5.89
N LEU A 273 -11.63 5.48 -4.88
CA LEU A 273 -10.53 4.53 -4.68
C LEU A 273 -11.04 3.13 -4.36
N GLN A 274 -12.07 2.99 -3.54
CA GLN A 274 -12.66 1.68 -3.23
C GLN A 274 -13.16 0.98 -4.51
N GLN A 275 -13.86 1.71 -5.38
CA GLN A 275 -14.28 1.19 -6.66
C GLN A 275 -13.07 0.83 -7.54
N ARG A 276 -12.07 1.71 -7.61
CA ARG A 276 -10.90 1.50 -8.46
C ARG A 276 -10.11 0.25 -8.06
N VAL A 277 -9.92 0.01 -6.76
CA VAL A 277 -9.24 -1.19 -6.26
C VAL A 277 -10.04 -2.46 -6.55
N ALA A 278 -11.38 -2.40 -6.57
CA ALA A 278 -12.20 -3.54 -6.94
C ALA A 278 -12.11 -3.88 -8.45
N GLU A 279 -11.75 -2.90 -9.29
CA GLU A 279 -11.69 -3.04 -10.76
C GLU A 279 -10.27 -3.26 -11.31
N ASP A 280 -9.22 -2.85 -10.59
CA ASP A 280 -7.83 -2.88 -11.06
C ASP A 280 -6.97 -3.80 -10.19
N GLU A 281 -6.70 -5.01 -10.67
CA GLU A 281 -5.93 -6.05 -9.96
C GLU A 281 -4.47 -5.63 -9.65
N ARG A 282 -3.97 -4.57 -10.28
CA ARG A 282 -2.63 -4.03 -10.01
C ARG A 282 -2.57 -3.32 -8.67
N LEU A 283 -3.70 -2.82 -8.17
CA LEU A 283 -3.80 -2.17 -6.87
C LEU A 283 -4.05 -3.22 -5.79
N VAL A 284 -3.18 -3.29 -4.78
CA VAL A 284 -3.24 -4.33 -3.75
C VAL A 284 -3.06 -3.72 -2.36
N TRP A 285 -3.74 -4.31 -1.39
CA TRP A 285 -3.61 -3.94 0.02
C TRP A 285 -2.64 -4.89 0.71
N LEU A 286 -1.62 -4.33 1.35
CA LEU A 286 -0.69 -5.07 2.21
C LEU A 286 -0.81 -4.58 3.66
N THR A 287 -0.74 -5.49 4.61
CA THR A 287 -0.69 -5.16 6.05
C THR A 287 0.73 -4.76 6.46
N PRO A 288 0.90 -4.01 7.57
CA PRO A 288 2.20 -3.81 8.19
C PRO A 288 2.95 -5.13 8.47
N ASP A 289 2.23 -6.20 8.85
CA ASP A 289 2.81 -7.53 9.07
C ASP A 289 3.35 -8.16 7.77
N ASP A 290 2.67 -7.97 6.64
CA ASP A 290 3.19 -8.37 5.31
C ASP A 290 4.47 -7.62 4.96
N ILE A 291 4.52 -6.33 5.28
CA ILE A 291 5.67 -5.45 5.04
C ILE A 291 6.86 -5.85 5.93
N GLU A 292 6.61 -6.24 7.18
CA GLU A 292 7.63 -6.75 8.09
C GLU A 292 8.23 -8.07 7.58
N ARG A 293 7.37 -9.01 7.18
CA ARG A 293 7.78 -10.29 6.57
C ARG A 293 8.48 -10.08 5.22
N GLY A 294 8.14 -9.02 4.51
CA GLY A 294 8.62 -8.71 3.15
C GLY A 294 7.92 -9.53 2.07
N THR A 295 6.80 -10.19 2.40
CA THR A 295 5.91 -10.88 1.47
C THR A 295 4.55 -11.05 2.14
N SER A 296 3.48 -10.98 1.36
CA SER A 296 2.15 -11.39 1.80
C SER A 296 1.96 -12.91 1.70
N ASP A 297 0.88 -13.41 2.31
CA ASP A 297 0.50 -14.82 2.27
C ASP A 297 0.19 -15.32 0.85
N ASP A 298 -0.25 -14.43 -0.05
CA ASP A 298 -0.48 -14.71 -1.47
C ASP A 298 0.73 -14.40 -2.37
N GLY A 299 1.91 -14.18 -1.78
CA GLY A 299 3.19 -14.09 -2.48
C GLY A 299 3.52 -12.73 -3.12
N LYS A 300 2.80 -11.66 -2.75
CA LYS A 300 3.10 -10.30 -3.21
C LYS A 300 4.26 -9.73 -2.41
N ILE A 301 5.29 -9.25 -3.12
CA ILE A 301 6.53 -8.78 -2.51
C ILE A 301 6.62 -7.25 -2.69
N PRO A 302 6.67 -6.45 -1.61
CA PRO A 302 6.78 -5.00 -1.68
C PRO A 302 8.20 -4.55 -2.10
N TYR A 303 8.28 -3.63 -3.05
CA TYR A 303 9.51 -3.00 -3.54
C TYR A 303 9.74 -1.64 -2.91
N ILE A 304 10.16 -1.63 -1.65
CA ILE A 304 10.38 -0.42 -0.85
C ILE A 304 11.74 -0.44 -0.13
N GLN A 305 12.76 -1.01 -0.78
CA GLN A 305 14.10 -1.17 -0.20
C GLN A 305 14.73 0.15 0.27
N ALA A 306 14.48 1.25 -0.44
CA ALA A 306 14.92 2.58 -0.03
C ALA A 306 14.30 2.98 1.32
N LEU A 307 13.01 2.69 1.51
CA LEU A 307 12.32 2.98 2.77
C LEU A 307 12.81 2.06 3.90
N TYR A 308 13.03 0.75 3.63
CA TYR A 308 13.64 -0.14 4.62
C TYR A 308 15.02 0.36 5.09
N ARG A 309 15.88 0.81 4.15
CA ARG A 309 17.22 1.32 4.50
C ARG A 309 17.17 2.62 5.31
N ASP A 310 16.16 3.47 5.08
CA ASP A 310 15.98 4.69 5.88
C ASP A 310 15.66 4.38 7.36
N PHE A 311 15.07 3.21 7.62
CA PHE A 311 14.91 2.65 8.97
C PHE A 311 16.09 1.75 9.39
N GLY A 312 17.29 1.95 8.81
CA GLY A 312 18.49 1.17 9.14
C GLY A 312 18.42 -0.32 8.73
N GLY A 313 17.47 -0.67 7.85
CA GLY A 313 17.18 -2.07 7.49
C GLY A 313 16.23 -2.78 8.47
N ASP A 314 15.73 -2.09 9.50
CA ASP A 314 14.80 -2.64 10.48
C ASP A 314 13.36 -2.62 9.93
N ARG A 315 12.89 -3.80 9.50
CA ARG A 315 11.54 -3.97 8.95
C ARG A 315 10.46 -3.83 10.02
N ALA A 316 10.73 -4.23 11.26
CA ALA A 316 9.77 -4.12 12.36
C ALA A 316 9.58 -2.66 12.75
N ALA A 317 10.66 -1.87 12.77
CA ALA A 317 10.56 -0.42 13.00
C ALA A 317 9.73 0.29 11.91
N LEU A 318 9.91 -0.09 10.63
CA LEU A 318 9.08 0.44 9.55
C LEU A 318 7.60 0.04 9.73
N ALA A 319 7.33 -1.25 9.99
CA ALA A 319 5.97 -1.74 10.18
C ALA A 319 5.26 -1.01 11.34
N ALA A 320 5.95 -0.81 12.47
CA ALA A 320 5.43 -0.04 13.60
C ALA A 320 5.14 1.41 13.23
N ALA A 321 6.01 2.07 12.44
CA ALA A 321 5.78 3.44 11.98
C ALA A 321 4.56 3.53 11.04
N LEU A 322 4.39 2.56 10.13
CA LEU A 322 3.22 2.48 9.26
C LEU A 322 1.93 2.19 10.05
N GLN A 323 2.02 1.40 11.12
CA GLN A 323 0.88 1.11 11.99
C GLN A 323 0.42 2.36 12.76
N GLN A 324 1.34 3.26 13.12
CA GLN A 324 1.03 4.52 13.82
C GLN A 324 0.45 5.61 12.91
N LEU A 325 0.61 5.52 11.58
CA LEU A 325 -0.04 6.46 10.66
C LEU A 325 -1.57 6.40 10.83
N PRO A 326 -2.28 7.54 10.83
CA PRO A 326 -3.74 7.49 10.77
C PRO A 326 -4.17 6.97 9.39
N ASP A 327 -5.37 6.41 9.33
CA ASP A 327 -5.98 6.06 8.05
C ASP A 327 -6.17 7.33 7.20
N SER A 328 -5.93 7.19 5.90
CA SER A 328 -6.07 8.23 4.89
C SER A 328 -7.51 8.72 4.76
N PHE A 329 -8.51 7.96 5.20
CA PHE A 329 -9.89 8.45 5.27
C PHE A 329 -10.42 8.29 6.69
N ASN A 330 -10.97 9.37 7.23
CA ASN A 330 -11.71 9.32 8.49
C ASN A 330 -13.20 9.40 8.22
N ALA A 331 -13.93 8.36 8.63
CA ALA A 331 -15.37 8.34 8.51
C ALA A 331 -16.06 9.49 9.25
N GLY A 332 -15.45 10.14 10.24
CA GLY A 332 -15.99 11.34 10.88
C GLY A 332 -17.34 11.14 11.55
N TYR A 333 -17.58 9.98 12.17
CA TYR A 333 -18.81 9.74 12.93
C TYR A 333 -19.01 10.80 14.02
N ARG A 334 -20.26 11.21 14.27
CA ARG A 334 -20.56 12.22 15.29
C ARG A 334 -20.20 11.70 16.68
N LEU A 335 -19.38 12.47 17.38
CA LEU A 335 -19.11 12.28 18.79
C LEU A 335 -20.27 12.88 19.59
N LEU A 336 -21.19 12.02 20.04
CA LEU A 336 -22.31 12.43 20.88
C LEU A 336 -21.91 12.31 22.36
N GLN A 337 -22.22 13.35 23.14
CA GLN A 337 -21.90 13.41 24.56
C GLN A 337 -22.45 12.18 25.31
N GLY A 338 -21.59 11.52 26.09
CA GLY A 338 -21.96 10.32 26.87
C GLY A 338 -22.04 9.02 26.06
N ASN A 339 -21.66 9.02 24.78
CA ASN A 339 -21.65 7.86 23.88
C ASN A 339 -22.99 7.07 23.93
N PRO A 340 -24.12 7.73 23.65
CA PRO A 340 -25.43 7.10 23.77
C PRO A 340 -25.57 5.91 22.83
N VAL A 341 -26.26 4.88 23.31
CA VAL A 341 -26.74 3.78 22.46
C VAL A 341 -28.13 4.11 21.92
N PHE A 342 -28.42 3.68 20.71
CA PHE A 342 -29.71 3.86 20.04
C PHE A 342 -30.38 2.51 19.83
N ILE A 343 -31.65 2.39 20.23
CA ILE A 343 -32.45 1.20 19.98
C ILE A 343 -33.57 1.57 19.01
N PHE A 344 -33.51 1.00 17.81
CA PHE A 344 -34.50 1.21 16.76
C PHE A 344 -35.69 0.25 16.93
N PRO A 345 -36.92 0.77 16.93
CA PRO A 345 -38.13 -0.05 16.96
C PRO A 345 -38.36 -0.72 15.61
N ILE A 346 -38.98 -1.90 15.61
CA ILE A 346 -39.33 -2.61 14.37
C ILE A 346 -40.77 -2.30 13.93
N GLN A 347 -41.63 -1.85 14.86
CA GLN A 347 -43.02 -1.53 14.59
C GLN A 347 -43.27 -0.02 14.61
N PRO A 348 -44.10 0.51 13.69
CA PRO A 348 -44.54 1.90 13.75
C PRO A 348 -45.22 2.25 15.07
N GLY A 349 -45.07 3.50 15.51
CA GLY A 349 -45.67 4.01 16.75
C GLY A 349 -44.89 3.70 18.03
N GLN A 350 -43.89 2.82 17.98
CA GLN A 350 -42.94 2.64 19.08
C GLN A 350 -41.84 3.72 19.01
N PRO A 351 -41.41 4.28 20.15
CA PRO A 351 -40.37 5.31 20.15
C PRO A 351 -38.98 4.71 19.92
N ILE A 352 -38.13 5.46 19.23
CA ILE A 352 -36.68 5.22 19.25
C ILE A 352 -36.17 5.55 20.65
N ARG A 353 -35.32 4.71 21.22
CA ARG A 353 -34.75 4.94 22.56
C ARG A 353 -33.28 5.31 22.46
N ALA A 354 -32.85 6.28 23.24
CA ALA A 354 -31.46 6.72 23.29
C ALA A 354 -30.99 7.02 24.73
N GLY A 355 -29.71 6.79 25.00
CA GLY A 355 -29.06 7.18 26.25
C GLY A 355 -27.96 6.21 26.67
N GLU A 356 -27.52 6.32 27.92
CA GLU A 356 -26.59 5.34 28.50
C GLU A 356 -27.21 3.94 28.56
N PRO A 357 -26.40 2.87 28.47
CA PRO A 357 -26.86 1.51 28.72
C PRO A 357 -27.55 1.38 30.09
N GLY A 358 -28.87 1.33 30.07
CA GLY A 358 -29.77 1.01 31.20
C GLY A 358 -30.66 2.19 31.59
N LYS A 359 -30.38 3.38 31.03
CA LYS A 359 -31.07 4.63 31.33
C LYS A 359 -31.62 5.30 30.06
N ASP A 360 -31.75 4.52 28.99
CA ASP A 360 -32.22 5.00 27.70
C ASP A 360 -33.71 5.40 27.76
N LYS A 361 -34.00 6.58 27.21
CA LYS A 361 -35.32 7.20 27.21
C LYS A 361 -35.86 7.29 25.78
N PRO A 362 -37.19 7.32 25.60
CA PRO A 362 -37.81 7.67 24.31
C PRO A 362 -37.26 8.99 23.77
N LEU A 363 -36.81 8.99 22.53
CA LEU A 363 -36.51 10.21 21.79
C LEU A 363 -37.83 10.89 21.37
N PRO A 364 -37.93 12.23 21.45
CA PRO A 364 -39.11 12.98 21.04
C PRO A 364 -39.17 13.12 19.50
N VAL A 365 -39.15 11.99 18.80
CA VAL A 365 -39.20 11.89 17.34
C VAL A 365 -40.36 10.99 16.95
N THR A 366 -41.26 11.50 16.12
CA THR A 366 -42.38 10.73 15.57
C THR A 366 -42.10 10.47 14.10
N LEU A 367 -42.00 9.20 13.72
CA LEU A 367 -41.75 8.79 12.34
C LEU A 367 -42.99 8.13 11.74
N SER A 368 -43.27 8.45 10.48
CA SER A 368 -44.19 7.66 9.67
C SER A 368 -43.65 6.25 9.45
N ARG A 369 -44.51 5.33 9.00
CA ARG A 369 -44.09 3.96 8.65
C ARG A 369 -42.95 3.96 7.63
N GLN A 370 -43.05 4.80 6.60
CA GLN A 370 -42.04 4.90 5.54
C GLN A 370 -40.73 5.48 6.08
N GLN A 371 -40.79 6.55 6.89
CA GLN A 371 -39.61 7.13 7.53
C GLN A 371 -38.90 6.12 8.45
N LEU A 372 -39.65 5.33 9.22
CA LEU A 372 -39.08 4.26 10.04
C LEU A 372 -38.40 3.18 9.18
N GLN A 373 -39.03 2.74 8.09
CA GLN A 373 -38.44 1.75 7.18
C GLN A 373 -37.17 2.26 6.51
N THR A 374 -37.09 3.55 6.17
CA THR A 374 -35.87 4.18 5.64
C THR A 374 -34.78 4.25 6.71
N LEU A 375 -35.12 4.65 7.93
CA LEU A 375 -34.17 4.71 9.05
C LEU A 375 -33.62 3.33 9.40
N LEU A 376 -34.47 2.29 9.38
CA LEU A 376 -34.05 0.91 9.62
C LEU A 376 -33.09 0.41 8.54
N GLY A 377 -33.28 0.82 7.28
CA GLY A 377 -32.33 0.55 6.20
C GLY A 377 -30.96 1.19 6.47
N LEU A 378 -30.93 2.48 6.81
CA LEU A 378 -29.71 3.20 7.18
C LEU A 378 -29.01 2.56 8.40
N ALA A 379 -29.77 2.25 9.45
CA ALA A 379 -29.22 1.65 10.66
C ALA A 379 -28.68 0.23 10.42
N ALA A 380 -29.37 -0.57 9.59
CA ALA A 380 -28.93 -1.91 9.25
C ALA A 380 -27.63 -1.87 8.43
N HIS A 381 -27.57 -1.02 7.41
CA HIS A 381 -26.37 -0.82 6.60
C HIS A 381 -25.20 -0.27 7.44
N ALA A 382 -25.44 0.77 8.24
CA ALA A 382 -24.42 1.33 9.13
C ALA A 382 -23.91 0.30 10.16
N ARG A 383 -24.75 -0.65 10.60
CA ARG A 383 -24.34 -1.75 11.48
C ARG A 383 -23.58 -2.86 10.75
N GLY A 384 -23.54 -2.85 9.42
CA GLY A 384 -22.92 -3.88 8.59
C GLY A 384 -23.78 -5.14 8.43
N PHE A 385 -25.12 -4.99 8.38
CA PHE A 385 -26.00 -6.12 8.08
C PHE A 385 -26.07 -6.39 6.58
N ASP A 386 -26.07 -7.67 6.22
CA ASP A 386 -26.20 -8.11 4.85
C ASP A 386 -27.64 -7.93 4.33
N PHE A 387 -27.78 -7.46 3.10
CA PHE A 387 -29.06 -7.37 2.40
C PHE A 387 -29.20 -8.54 1.42
N LYS A 388 -30.30 -9.28 1.53
CA LYS A 388 -30.66 -10.35 0.59
C LYS A 388 -31.12 -9.79 -0.75
N SER A 389 -31.76 -8.63 -0.72
CA SER A 389 -32.19 -7.88 -1.89
C SER A 389 -32.07 -6.39 -1.62
N LEU A 390 -31.74 -5.64 -2.67
CA LEU A 390 -31.69 -4.19 -2.68
C LEU A 390 -32.64 -3.66 -3.76
N GLN A 391 -33.26 -2.51 -3.51
CA GLN A 391 -33.99 -1.80 -4.54
C GLN A 391 -33.02 -1.29 -5.61
N PRO A 392 -33.46 -1.25 -6.89
CA PRO A 392 -32.66 -0.67 -7.96
C PRO A 392 -32.31 0.80 -7.65
N GLY A 393 -31.13 1.24 -8.11
CA GLY A 393 -30.70 2.64 -7.95
C GLY A 393 -30.05 2.97 -6.59
N ILE A 394 -29.64 1.96 -5.82
CA ILE A 394 -28.94 2.12 -4.55
C ILE A 394 -27.59 1.41 -4.64
N ALA A 395 -26.51 2.11 -4.29
CA ALA A 395 -25.23 1.50 -3.98
C ALA A 395 -24.92 1.66 -2.49
N LEU A 396 -24.45 0.56 -1.87
CA LEU A 396 -24.03 0.52 -0.48
C LEU A 396 -22.52 0.67 -0.40
N HIS A 397 -22.06 1.68 0.33
CA HIS A 397 -20.64 1.99 0.50
C HIS A 397 -20.20 1.78 1.95
N ALA A 398 -18.89 1.72 2.18
CA ALA A 398 -18.32 1.58 3.52
C ALA A 398 -18.75 2.73 4.46
N TYR A 399 -18.60 2.49 5.77
CA TYR A 399 -18.95 3.43 6.83
C TYR A 399 -20.41 3.92 6.83
N GLY A 400 -21.32 3.08 6.32
CA GLY A 400 -22.76 3.32 6.34
C GLY A 400 -23.27 4.30 5.29
N TRP A 401 -22.43 4.70 4.32
CA TRP A 401 -22.84 5.53 3.20
C TRP A 401 -23.73 4.74 2.23
N ILE A 402 -24.78 5.41 1.77
CA ILE A 402 -25.58 4.95 0.64
C ILE A 402 -25.54 6.01 -0.46
N GLU A 403 -25.52 5.56 -1.71
CA GLU A 403 -25.56 6.42 -2.89
C GLU A 403 -26.81 6.12 -3.70
N LEU A 404 -27.54 7.17 -4.07
CA LEU A 404 -28.64 7.07 -5.04
C LEU A 404 -28.06 7.17 -6.46
N THR A 405 -28.02 6.04 -7.17
CA THR A 405 -27.43 5.95 -8.51
C THR A 405 -28.46 6.14 -9.64
N ALA A 406 -29.76 6.08 -9.31
CA ALA A 406 -30.84 6.36 -10.24
C ALA A 406 -32.05 6.99 -9.51
N PRO A 407 -32.93 7.71 -10.23
CA PRO A 407 -34.18 8.21 -9.66
C PRO A 407 -35.05 7.06 -9.11
N GLY A 408 -35.63 7.26 -7.93
CA GLY A 408 -36.43 6.23 -7.27
C GLY A 408 -37.12 6.69 -5.99
N PRO A 409 -37.87 5.81 -5.30
CA PRO A 409 -38.67 6.17 -4.12
C PRO A 409 -37.87 6.80 -2.97
N LEU A 410 -36.59 6.46 -2.85
CA LEU A 410 -35.71 7.01 -1.81
C LEU A 410 -35.31 8.46 -2.03
N GLN A 411 -35.41 8.97 -3.25
CA GLN A 411 -35.03 10.35 -3.58
C GLN A 411 -35.87 11.39 -2.82
N ALA A 412 -37.15 11.08 -2.56
CA ALA A 412 -38.00 11.88 -1.68
C ALA A 412 -37.90 11.44 -0.21
N ALA A 413 -37.83 10.13 0.05
CA ALA A 413 -37.93 9.59 1.40
C ALA A 413 -36.73 9.95 2.31
N LEU A 414 -35.52 10.08 1.76
CA LEU A 414 -34.31 10.42 2.53
C LEU A 414 -34.31 11.89 2.98
N PRO A 415 -34.59 12.89 2.12
CA PRO A 415 -34.81 14.27 2.56
C PRO A 415 -35.95 14.42 3.58
N GLU A 416 -37.08 13.73 3.38
CA GLU A 416 -38.19 13.74 4.33
C GLU A 416 -37.79 13.16 5.70
N LEU A 417 -37.02 12.07 5.71
CA LEU A 417 -36.47 11.51 6.93
C LEU A 417 -35.47 12.46 7.58
N ALA A 418 -34.58 13.10 6.80
CA ALA A 418 -33.62 14.08 7.30
C ALA A 418 -34.33 15.26 8.00
N ALA A 419 -35.43 15.75 7.42
CA ALA A 419 -36.27 16.79 8.01
C ALA A 419 -36.94 16.32 9.32
N ALA A 420 -37.46 15.08 9.35
CA ALA A 420 -38.07 14.52 10.56
C ALA A 420 -37.06 14.28 11.70
N LEU A 421 -35.79 14.04 11.37
CA LEU A 421 -34.70 13.85 12.32
C LEU A 421 -33.93 15.14 12.64
N ALA A 422 -34.31 16.27 12.03
CA ALA A 422 -33.66 17.56 12.27
C ALA A 422 -33.77 17.95 13.75
N GLY A 423 -32.65 18.41 14.35
CA GLY A 423 -32.58 18.73 15.77
C GLY A 423 -32.51 17.52 16.72
N SER A 424 -32.56 16.29 16.19
CA SER A 424 -32.33 15.08 16.98
C SER A 424 -30.86 14.61 16.91
N PRO A 425 -30.40 13.77 17.85
CA PRO A 425 -29.09 13.12 17.77
C PRO A 425 -28.91 12.19 16.56
N LEU A 426 -29.99 11.84 15.86
CA LEU A 426 -30.02 10.94 14.70
C LEU A 426 -30.01 11.68 13.36
N GLN A 427 -29.68 12.97 13.35
CA GLN A 427 -29.67 13.76 12.12
C GLN A 427 -28.77 13.10 11.05
N LEU A 428 -29.34 12.91 9.86
CA LEU A 428 -28.65 12.32 8.72
C LEU A 428 -27.56 13.26 8.20
N GLU A 429 -26.51 12.66 7.65
CA GLU A 429 -25.57 13.38 6.81
C GLU A 429 -25.98 13.21 5.34
N CYS A 430 -25.96 14.32 4.60
CA CYS A 430 -26.25 14.37 3.17
C CYS A 430 -25.08 15.06 2.45
N ARG A 431 -24.64 14.50 1.32
CA ARG A 431 -23.64 15.12 0.43
C ARG A 431 -24.16 15.07 -1.01
N GLN A 432 -24.11 16.24 -1.66
CA GLN A 432 -24.51 16.42 -3.07
C GLN A 432 -25.92 15.89 -3.41
N ASP A 433 -26.84 15.87 -2.44
CA ASP A 433 -28.20 15.30 -2.57
C ASP A 433 -28.27 13.86 -3.10
N ARG A 434 -27.16 13.13 -3.01
CA ARG A 434 -26.98 11.80 -3.59
C ARG A 434 -26.47 10.79 -2.57
N LEU A 435 -25.57 11.22 -1.69
CA LEU A 435 -24.96 10.40 -0.67
C LEU A 435 -25.61 10.69 0.68
N PHE A 436 -26.08 9.64 1.36
CA PHE A 436 -26.72 9.75 2.65
C PHE A 436 -26.13 8.74 3.63
N ARG A 437 -26.08 9.10 4.91
CA ARG A 437 -25.81 8.13 5.98
C ARG A 437 -26.40 8.54 7.31
N LEU A 438 -26.46 7.58 8.22
CA LEU A 438 -26.58 7.84 9.64
C LEU A 438 -25.17 7.96 10.25
N PRO A 439 -24.69 9.17 10.63
CA PRO A 439 -23.30 9.39 11.03
C PRO A 439 -23.05 8.99 12.49
N ILE A 440 -23.42 7.76 12.86
CA ILE A 440 -23.31 7.21 14.20
C ILE A 440 -22.41 5.99 14.14
N GLN A 441 -21.55 5.83 15.14
CA GLN A 441 -20.68 4.66 15.23
C GLN A 441 -21.53 3.37 15.18
N PRO A 442 -21.15 2.40 14.32
CA PRO A 442 -21.89 1.16 14.16
C PRO A 442 -22.20 0.51 15.49
N ALA A 443 -21.21 0.46 16.40
CA ALA A 443 -21.25 -0.11 17.75
C ALA A 443 -22.41 0.42 18.64
N SER A 444 -22.90 1.63 18.39
CA SER A 444 -23.97 2.26 19.17
C SER A 444 -25.37 1.98 18.64
N LEU A 445 -25.50 1.32 17.49
CA LEU A 445 -26.78 1.01 16.84
C LEU A 445 -27.28 -0.38 17.26
N TYR A 446 -28.46 -0.44 17.85
CA TYR A 446 -29.13 -1.66 18.29
C TYR A 446 -30.57 -1.71 17.81
N PHE A 447 -31.13 -2.91 17.72
CA PHE A 447 -32.50 -3.13 17.28
C PHE A 447 -33.35 -3.68 18.43
N ALA A 448 -34.66 -3.45 18.36
CA ALA A 448 -35.58 -3.91 19.39
C ALA A 448 -35.60 -5.43 19.52
N ASP A 449 -35.78 -5.91 20.75
CA ASP A 449 -35.67 -7.32 21.14
C ASP A 449 -36.58 -8.26 20.34
N ALA A 450 -37.72 -7.74 19.87
CA ALA A 450 -38.66 -8.48 19.03
C ALA A 450 -38.06 -9.00 17.71
N LEU A 451 -36.93 -8.44 17.26
CA LEU A 451 -36.21 -8.92 16.08
C LEU A 451 -35.39 -10.20 16.35
N PHE A 452 -35.20 -10.57 17.61
CA PHE A 452 -34.27 -11.62 18.01
C PHE A 452 -34.95 -12.79 18.72
N SER A 453 -34.32 -13.96 18.68
CA SER A 453 -34.71 -15.13 19.46
C SER A 453 -33.50 -15.90 19.93
N PHE A 454 -33.63 -16.56 21.09
CA PHE A 454 -32.64 -17.47 21.64
C PHE A 454 -33.16 -18.90 21.47
N VAL A 455 -32.35 -19.78 20.87
CA VAL A 455 -32.75 -21.14 20.52
C VAL A 455 -31.77 -22.14 21.13
N ALA A 456 -32.31 -23.15 21.83
CA ALA A 456 -31.56 -24.29 22.33
C ALA A 456 -32.25 -25.60 21.92
N ASN A 457 -31.48 -26.66 21.65
CA ASN A 457 -32.05 -27.96 21.32
C ASN A 457 -32.58 -28.65 22.61
N PRO A 458 -33.83 -29.15 22.60
CA PRO A 458 -34.40 -29.92 23.72
C PRO A 458 -33.55 -31.10 24.20
N ASP A 459 -32.82 -31.75 23.29
CA ASP A 459 -31.99 -32.93 23.62
C ASP A 459 -30.68 -32.51 24.29
N ASP A 460 -30.08 -31.41 23.83
CA ASP A 460 -28.88 -30.84 24.45
C ASP A 460 -29.17 -30.34 25.87
N LEU A 461 -30.36 -29.78 26.12
CA LEU A 461 -30.77 -29.38 27.48
C LEU A 461 -30.84 -30.55 28.47
N ARG A 462 -30.97 -31.79 27.97
CA ARG A 462 -31.00 -33.03 28.76
C ARG A 462 -29.66 -33.77 28.74
N ALA A 463 -28.69 -33.30 27.97
CA ALA A 463 -27.38 -33.92 27.86
C ALA A 463 -26.58 -33.77 29.17
N THR A 464 -25.59 -34.64 29.36
CA THR A 464 -24.66 -34.59 30.49
C THR A 464 -23.37 -33.83 30.17
N THR A 465 -23.30 -33.20 28.99
CA THR A 465 -22.12 -32.44 28.56
C THR A 465 -22.01 -31.12 29.33
N SER A 466 -20.76 -30.67 29.56
CA SER A 466 -20.51 -29.45 30.32
C SER A 466 -20.91 -28.17 29.58
N LYS A 467 -20.92 -28.22 28.24
CA LYS A 467 -21.37 -27.13 27.37
C LYS A 467 -22.27 -27.66 26.27
N ILE A 468 -23.23 -26.84 25.85
CA ILE A 468 -24.17 -27.15 24.79
C ILE A 468 -24.20 -26.06 23.73
N PRO A 469 -24.51 -26.41 22.47
CA PRO A 469 -24.74 -25.43 21.43
C PRO A 469 -26.06 -24.70 21.67
N VAL A 470 -26.02 -23.38 21.52
CA VAL A 470 -27.21 -22.53 21.44
C VAL A 470 -27.05 -21.59 20.26
N SER A 471 -28.16 -21.11 19.71
CA SER A 471 -28.12 -20.08 18.66
C SER A 471 -28.91 -18.86 19.03
N ILE A 472 -28.43 -17.70 18.61
CA ILE A 472 -29.18 -16.45 18.67
C ILE A 472 -29.47 -16.04 17.23
N ARG A 473 -30.75 -15.89 16.92
CA ARG A 473 -31.23 -15.58 15.58
C ARG A 473 -31.75 -14.15 15.55
N ARG A 474 -31.20 -13.34 14.65
CA ARG A 474 -31.80 -12.08 14.18
C ARG A 474 -32.68 -12.41 12.97
N ALA A 475 -33.98 -12.12 13.06
CA ALA A 475 -34.88 -12.26 11.93
C ALA A 475 -34.51 -11.30 10.79
N GLY A 476 -34.96 -11.62 9.58
CA GLY A 476 -34.89 -10.69 8.46
C GLY A 476 -35.74 -9.46 8.73
N LEU A 477 -35.39 -8.34 8.10
CA LEU A 477 -36.08 -7.06 8.29
C LEU A 477 -36.36 -6.42 6.94
N ASP A 478 -37.62 -6.09 6.69
CA ASP A 478 -38.02 -5.32 5.52
C ASP A 478 -37.78 -3.83 5.76
N THR A 479 -36.99 -3.22 4.88
CA THR A 479 -36.61 -1.80 4.95
C THR A 479 -36.98 -1.11 3.66
N ALA A 480 -36.87 0.22 3.61
CA ALA A 480 -37.05 0.95 2.37
C ALA A 480 -35.94 0.66 1.33
N PHE A 481 -34.81 0.07 1.75
CA PHE A 481 -33.70 -0.26 0.84
C PHE A 481 -33.86 -1.65 0.22
N GLY A 482 -34.68 -2.52 0.84
CA GLY A 482 -34.79 -3.92 0.49
C GLY A 482 -34.89 -4.80 1.74
N GLN A 483 -34.60 -6.09 1.59
CA GLN A 483 -34.74 -7.07 2.67
C GLN A 483 -33.38 -7.38 3.30
N VAL A 484 -33.21 -7.05 4.58
CA VAL A 484 -32.05 -7.47 5.36
C VAL A 484 -32.14 -8.97 5.60
N ALA A 485 -31.05 -9.68 5.30
CA ALA A 485 -30.98 -11.13 5.49
C ALA A 485 -31.11 -11.50 6.99
N PRO A 486 -31.78 -12.61 7.34
CA PRO A 486 -31.71 -13.16 8.69
C PRO A 486 -30.27 -13.60 9.00
N LYS A 487 -29.87 -13.56 10.27
CA LYS A 487 -28.55 -14.02 10.71
C LYS A 487 -28.68 -14.87 11.97
N SER A 488 -27.97 -15.98 12.00
CA SER A 488 -27.91 -16.88 13.17
C SER A 488 -26.47 -17.09 13.56
N GLU A 489 -26.15 -16.87 14.84
CA GLU A 489 -24.83 -17.13 15.41
C GLU A 489 -24.93 -18.25 16.44
N ALA A 490 -24.02 -19.22 16.35
CA ALA A 490 -23.96 -20.36 17.26
C ALA A 490 -22.89 -20.15 18.34
N PHE A 491 -23.25 -20.48 19.58
CA PHE A 491 -22.40 -20.34 20.75
C PHE A 491 -22.37 -21.65 21.54
N SER A 492 -21.21 -21.99 22.08
CA SER A 492 -21.06 -23.10 23.03
C SER A 492 -21.07 -22.55 24.44
N LEU A 493 -22.20 -22.73 25.15
CA LEU A 493 -22.39 -22.18 26.50
C LEU A 493 -22.43 -23.27 27.56
N PRO A 494 -21.97 -23.00 28.80
CA PRO A 494 -22.13 -23.94 29.91
C PRO A 494 -23.59 -24.35 30.08
N LEU A 495 -23.86 -25.66 30.20
CA LEU A 495 -25.21 -26.20 30.33
C LEU A 495 -25.99 -25.53 31.46
N GLN A 496 -25.35 -25.33 32.61
CA GLN A 496 -25.95 -24.63 33.75
C GLN A 496 -26.35 -23.20 33.40
N LEU A 497 -25.52 -22.45 32.66
CA LEU A 497 -25.87 -21.09 32.25
C LEU A 497 -27.10 -21.08 31.34
N VAL A 498 -27.25 -22.07 30.45
CA VAL A 498 -28.43 -22.15 29.57
C VAL A 498 -29.69 -22.47 30.35
N HIS A 499 -29.63 -23.39 31.32
CA HIS A 499 -30.74 -23.67 32.23
C HIS A 499 -31.12 -22.43 33.05
N ASP A 500 -30.12 -21.69 33.54
CA ASP A 500 -30.34 -20.46 34.28
C ASP A 500 -30.99 -19.36 33.42
N LEU A 501 -30.61 -19.25 32.14
CA LEU A 501 -31.25 -18.32 31.20
C LEU A 501 -32.68 -18.77 30.83
N LEU A 502 -32.91 -20.07 30.70
CA LEU A 502 -34.24 -20.64 30.50
C LEU A 502 -35.15 -20.34 31.71
N ASP A 503 -34.61 -20.47 32.91
CA ASP A 503 -35.30 -20.13 34.15
C ASP A 503 -35.65 -18.63 34.21
N LEU A 504 -34.70 -17.74 33.91
CA LEU A 504 -34.95 -16.29 33.77
C LEU A 504 -35.98 -15.94 32.67
N SER A 505 -36.16 -16.81 31.66
CA SER A 505 -37.16 -16.61 30.62
C SER A 505 -38.58 -16.97 31.06
N LYS A 506 -38.71 -17.85 32.07
CA LYS A 506 -39.99 -18.31 32.61
C LYS A 506 -40.40 -17.59 33.88
N ASN A 507 -39.41 -17.18 34.68
CA ASN A 507 -39.60 -16.63 36.02
C ASN A 507 -39.15 -15.16 36.09
N ARG A 508 -39.80 -14.38 36.95
CA ARG A 508 -39.42 -12.99 37.25
C ARG A 508 -38.74 -12.93 38.61
N TYR A 509 -37.53 -12.38 38.64
CA TYR A 509 -36.78 -12.23 39.88
C TYR A 509 -36.67 -10.75 40.27
N PRO A 510 -36.83 -10.39 41.55
CA PRO A 510 -36.47 -9.07 42.05
C PRO A 510 -35.02 -8.69 41.73
N ALA A 511 -34.73 -7.40 41.56
CA ALA A 511 -33.41 -6.91 41.16
C ALA A 511 -32.30 -7.15 42.20
N ASP A 512 -32.66 -7.48 43.45
CA ASP A 512 -31.78 -7.84 44.57
C ASP A 512 -31.63 -9.37 44.75
N ASN A 513 -32.28 -10.19 43.90
CA ASN A 513 -32.15 -11.64 43.96
C ASN A 513 -30.72 -12.09 43.62
N GLU A 514 -30.04 -12.70 44.59
CA GLU A 514 -28.64 -13.13 44.43
C GLU A 514 -28.42 -14.10 43.26
N THR A 515 -29.37 -15.00 43.01
CA THR A 515 -29.28 -15.97 41.92
C THR A 515 -29.33 -15.25 40.58
N ALA A 516 -30.30 -14.36 40.37
CA ALA A 516 -30.43 -13.60 39.13
C ALA A 516 -29.23 -12.67 38.87
N VAL A 517 -28.65 -12.06 39.92
CA VAL A 517 -27.40 -11.30 39.82
C VAL A 517 -26.24 -12.18 39.35
N LYS A 518 -26.08 -13.39 39.93
CA LYS A 518 -25.04 -14.36 39.52
C LYS A 518 -25.22 -14.84 38.08
N ILE A 519 -26.45 -14.93 37.58
CA ILE A 519 -26.73 -15.28 36.17
C ILE A 519 -26.32 -14.13 35.25
N GLU A 520 -26.71 -12.90 35.57
CA GLU A 520 -26.33 -11.70 34.81
C GLU A 520 -24.80 -11.56 34.73
N ASP A 521 -24.09 -11.73 35.84
CA ASP A 521 -22.63 -11.62 35.91
C ASP A 521 -21.92 -12.68 35.05
N ARG A 522 -22.38 -13.94 35.10
CA ARG A 522 -21.83 -15.02 34.26
C ARG A 522 -22.04 -14.75 32.78
N TYR A 523 -23.22 -14.27 32.41
CA TYR A 523 -23.52 -13.87 31.04
C TYR A 523 -22.65 -12.68 30.59
N LYS A 524 -22.50 -11.65 31.43
CA LYS A 524 -21.71 -10.44 31.12
C LYS A 524 -20.22 -10.71 30.97
N LYS A 525 -19.67 -11.68 31.71
CA LYS A 525 -18.26 -12.08 31.62
C LYS A 525 -17.98 -13.05 30.46
N GLY A 526 -19.01 -13.67 29.90
CA GLY A 526 -18.90 -14.61 28.79
C GLY A 526 -19.53 -14.05 27.51
N LEU A 527 -20.71 -14.56 27.18
CA LEU A 527 -21.41 -14.32 25.92
C LEU A 527 -21.55 -12.84 25.53
N HIS A 528 -21.77 -11.93 26.49
CA HIS A 528 -21.95 -10.51 26.19
C HIS A 528 -20.69 -9.84 25.58
N LEU A 529 -19.50 -10.36 25.89
CA LEU A 529 -18.24 -9.82 25.39
C LEU A 529 -17.86 -10.38 24.02
N ASP A 530 -18.48 -11.49 23.60
CA ASP A 530 -18.20 -12.15 22.32
C ASP A 530 -18.50 -11.19 21.15
N PRO A 531 -17.54 -10.92 20.25
CA PRO A 531 -17.75 -10.05 19.09
C PRO A 531 -18.91 -10.49 18.19
N ARG A 532 -19.16 -11.80 18.07
CA ARG A 532 -20.26 -12.36 17.26
C ARG A 532 -21.62 -12.02 17.88
N PHE A 533 -21.72 -12.04 19.21
CA PHE A 533 -22.92 -11.58 19.91
C PHE A 533 -23.18 -10.09 19.64
N LYS A 534 -22.15 -9.26 19.78
CA LYS A 534 -22.26 -7.81 19.51
C LYS A 534 -22.64 -7.55 18.05
N ALA A 535 -22.07 -8.27 17.10
CA ALA A 535 -22.34 -8.11 15.67
C ALA A 535 -23.82 -8.32 15.30
N LEU A 536 -24.61 -9.06 16.09
CA LEU A 536 -26.05 -9.23 15.86
C LEU A 536 -26.85 -7.92 16.00
N GLY A 537 -26.33 -6.89 16.67
CA GLY A 537 -27.08 -5.66 16.95
C GLY A 537 -28.14 -5.82 18.04
N LEU A 538 -28.07 -6.90 18.83
CA LEU A 538 -28.81 -7.06 20.07
C LEU A 538 -28.03 -6.40 21.20
N ARG A 539 -28.70 -5.56 21.99
CA ARG A 539 -28.05 -4.84 23.08
C ARG A 539 -27.70 -5.75 24.25
N ASN A 540 -28.68 -6.47 24.77
CA ASN A 540 -28.51 -7.24 25.99
C ASN A 540 -29.57 -8.34 26.11
N LEU A 541 -29.17 -9.54 26.53
CA LEU A 541 -30.04 -10.69 26.80
C LEU A 541 -30.70 -10.65 28.17
N VAL A 542 -29.97 -10.18 29.20
CA VAL A 542 -30.46 -10.13 30.58
C VAL A 542 -30.51 -8.68 31.03
N ARG A 543 -31.68 -8.20 31.44
CA ARG A 543 -31.90 -6.80 31.80
C ARG A 543 -32.59 -6.66 33.14
N ARG A 544 -32.38 -5.52 33.77
CA ARG A 544 -33.14 -5.06 34.93
C ARG A 544 -34.13 -3.99 34.46
N GLU A 545 -35.42 -4.28 34.50
CA GLU A 545 -36.50 -3.37 34.10
C GLU A 545 -37.50 -3.26 35.25
N ALA A 546 -37.83 -2.04 35.69
CA ALA A 546 -38.80 -1.79 36.76
C ALA A 546 -38.56 -2.62 38.05
N GLY A 547 -37.29 -2.81 38.45
CA GLY A 547 -36.93 -3.55 39.67
C GLY A 547 -36.97 -5.07 39.55
N VAL A 548 -37.11 -5.63 38.34
CA VAL A 548 -37.05 -7.08 38.10
C VAL A 548 -36.05 -7.45 37.01
N PHE A 549 -35.45 -8.63 37.14
CA PHE A 549 -34.71 -9.27 36.08
C PHE A 549 -35.64 -9.82 35.00
N LYS A 550 -35.22 -9.65 33.76
CA LYS A 550 -35.95 -10.10 32.58
C LYS A 550 -34.96 -10.66 31.56
N PHE A 551 -35.26 -11.85 31.07
CA PHE A 551 -34.69 -12.35 29.82
C PHE A 551 -35.37 -11.65 28.65
N ALA A 552 -34.60 -10.93 27.84
CA ALA A 552 -35.10 -9.98 26.86
C ALA A 552 -35.73 -10.64 25.63
N LEU A 553 -35.38 -11.88 25.34
CA LEU A 553 -35.77 -12.57 24.10
C LEU A 553 -36.80 -13.68 24.34
N PRO A 554 -37.57 -14.07 23.31
CA PRO A 554 -38.21 -15.37 23.29
C PRO A 554 -37.17 -16.49 23.38
N PHE A 555 -37.30 -17.35 24.39
CA PHE A 555 -36.53 -18.59 24.49
C PHE A 555 -37.30 -19.70 23.77
N ARG A 556 -36.73 -20.26 22.70
CA ARG A 556 -37.32 -21.33 21.91
C ARG A 556 -36.54 -22.62 22.11
N THR A 557 -37.27 -23.71 22.25
CA THR A 557 -36.71 -25.07 22.23
C THR A 557 -37.10 -25.72 20.91
N GLU A 558 -36.16 -25.79 19.98
CA GLU A 558 -36.37 -26.33 18.63
C GLU A 558 -35.41 -27.51 18.43
N SER A 559 -35.91 -28.66 17.96
CA SER A 559 -35.07 -29.78 17.53
C SER A 559 -34.25 -29.38 16.30
N ALA A 560 -33.02 -29.88 16.19
CA ALA A 560 -32.28 -29.77 14.94
C ALA A 560 -32.98 -30.62 13.87
N ASP A 561 -33.39 -29.98 12.77
CA ASP A 561 -33.79 -30.68 11.54
C ASP A 561 -32.56 -31.28 10.85
#